data_AF-A0A819U1Y9-F1
#
_entry.id   AF-A0A819U1Y9-F1
#
_cell.length_a   1.000
_cell.length_b   1.000
_cell.length_c   1.000
_cell.angle_alpha   90.00
_cell.angle_beta   90.00
_cell.angle_gamma   90.00
#
_symmetry.space_group_name_H-M   'P 1'
#
loop_
_entity.id
_entity.type
_entity.pdbx_description
1 polymer ?
#
loop_
_entity_poly.entity_id
_entity_poly.type
_entity_poly.pdbx_seq_one_letter_code
_entity_poly.pdbx_strand_id
1 'polypeptide(L)'
;MAYKSSVLSIKEKQSASRNDGENKESITLIWFDPNIGLQEDIERTKQQLRLINDYVIFYGDLERFITFIQKTNKQKIFLVTSGSEASQILPRIYSFRPIDSIFIFCMKKERYEYLLNEYSNIVGIYINLDDLYLSKESAQFLWFQLFNYVIVHPPRNRQAKQQMIQICKEYYRGNTKEVKLVQEFEQNYRSEDAIHWYSKQSFVYKLINKALRTEDIDLLYTFRFFISDFSKELQREHDKILKSKEKILNVYRGAKLDKEEFDKLKENQEKLISTNVYLSTSRQRSLALRFALKSTKRIDVIPVLFHIQCDIKQINKNISFADISEFSQYPHEEEVLFDLNACFHN
;
A
#
# COMPACT_ATOMS: atom_id res chain seq x y z
N MET A 1 1.25 50.07 -20.24
CA MET A 1 0.47 49.41 -21.30
C MET A 1 0.35 47.93 -20.96
N ALA A 2 -0.88 47.48 -20.76
CA ALA A 2 -1.26 46.15 -20.29
C ALA A 2 -1.74 45.28 -21.45
N TYR A 3 -1.55 43.95 -21.38
CA TYR A 3 -2.45 42.92 -21.95
C TYR A 3 -2.20 41.61 -21.17
N LYS A 4 -3.08 41.26 -20.21
CA LYS A 4 -4.26 40.37 -20.29
C LYS A 4 -3.92 38.87 -20.41
N SER A 5 -3.81 38.22 -19.26
CA SER A 5 -3.95 36.76 -19.09
C SER A 5 -5.43 36.42 -18.98
N SER A 6 -5.93 35.56 -19.86
CA SER A 6 -7.32 35.09 -19.86
C SER A 6 -7.47 33.95 -18.85
N VAL A 7 -8.02 34.29 -17.68
CA VAL A 7 -8.57 33.37 -16.69
C VAL A 7 -9.82 32.71 -17.29
N LEU A 8 -9.75 31.42 -17.57
CA LEU A 8 -10.94 30.62 -17.83
C LEU A 8 -11.66 30.40 -16.50
N SER A 9 -12.71 31.20 -16.32
CA SER A 9 -13.75 31.09 -15.30
C SER A 9 -14.30 29.66 -15.27
N ILE A 10 -13.91 28.88 -14.26
CA ILE A 10 -14.67 27.70 -13.85
C ILE A 10 -15.87 28.25 -13.09
N LYS A 11 -16.99 28.35 -13.79
CA LYS A 11 -18.30 28.68 -13.23
C LYS A 11 -18.53 27.85 -11.97
N GLU A 12 -18.90 28.55 -10.91
CA GLU A 12 -19.54 28.02 -9.72
C GLU A 12 -20.62 27.01 -10.11
N LYS A 13 -20.40 25.73 -9.78
CA LYS A 13 -21.50 24.79 -9.58
C LYS A 13 -21.85 24.83 -8.11
N GLN A 14 -22.81 25.69 -7.78
CA GLN A 14 -23.56 25.63 -6.54
C GLN A 14 -24.16 24.21 -6.36
N SER A 15 -24.01 23.71 -5.14
CA SER A 15 -24.86 22.74 -4.44
C SER A 15 -25.75 21.82 -5.29
N ALA A 16 -25.36 20.55 -5.37
CA ALA A 16 -26.32 19.45 -5.36
C ALA A 16 -25.70 18.25 -4.65
N SER A 17 -26.26 17.91 -3.49
CA SER A 17 -26.12 16.62 -2.82
C SER A 17 -26.36 15.50 -3.84
N ARG A 18 -25.33 14.69 -4.14
CA ARG A 18 -25.53 13.37 -4.74
C ARG A 18 -25.57 12.35 -3.63
N ASN A 19 -26.79 12.04 -3.19
CA ASN A 19 -27.12 10.81 -2.50
C ASN A 19 -27.43 9.71 -3.53
N ASP A 20 -27.15 8.48 -3.13
CA ASP A 20 -27.75 7.22 -3.58
C ASP A 20 -27.42 6.70 -4.99
N GLY A 21 -26.13 6.57 -5.29
CA GLY A 21 -25.66 5.45 -6.10
C GLY A 21 -25.38 4.27 -5.18
N GLU A 22 -26.14 3.18 -5.28
CA GLU A 22 -25.97 1.98 -4.44
C GLU A 22 -24.54 1.44 -4.58
N ASN A 23 -23.72 1.60 -3.53
CA ASN A 23 -22.34 1.12 -3.51
C ASN A 23 -22.37 -0.42 -3.57
N LYS A 24 -21.68 -1.04 -4.54
CA LYS A 24 -21.57 -2.51 -4.67
C LYS A 24 -20.37 -3.10 -3.92
N GLU A 25 -19.54 -2.28 -3.28
CA GLU A 25 -18.34 -2.69 -2.55
C GLU A 25 -18.70 -3.27 -1.17
N SER A 26 -17.92 -4.23 -0.67
CA SER A 26 -18.15 -4.87 0.64
C SER A 26 -17.73 -3.99 1.84
N ILE A 27 -17.09 -2.85 1.56
CA ILE A 27 -16.42 -1.99 2.55
C ILE A 27 -16.80 -0.53 2.32
N THR A 28 -16.81 0.28 3.38
CA THR A 28 -17.14 1.71 3.30
C THR A 28 -16.16 2.54 4.14
N LEU A 29 -15.52 3.54 3.52
CA LEU A 29 -14.71 4.52 4.22
C LEU A 29 -15.58 5.72 4.60
N ILE A 30 -15.58 6.06 5.89
CA ILE A 30 -16.37 7.13 6.47
C ILE A 30 -15.44 8.13 7.14
N TRP A 31 -15.63 9.41 6.84
CA TRP A 31 -15.11 10.50 7.66
C TRP A 31 -16.25 11.09 8.48
N PHE A 32 -16.12 11.07 9.81
CA PHE A 32 -17.01 11.75 10.72
C PHE A 32 -16.34 12.95 11.37
N ASP A 33 -16.87 14.14 11.11
CA ASP A 33 -16.44 15.39 11.75
C ASP A 33 -17.58 16.43 11.66
N PRO A 34 -18.14 16.90 12.80
CA PRO A 34 -19.18 17.92 12.82
C PRO A 34 -18.79 19.25 12.16
N ASN A 35 -17.50 19.52 12.00
CA ASN A 35 -17.00 20.76 11.39
C ASN A 35 -16.74 20.62 9.87
N ILE A 36 -17.21 19.54 9.25
CA ILE A 36 -17.11 19.30 7.80
C ILE A 36 -17.62 20.52 7.01
N GLY A 37 -16.72 21.19 6.31
CA GLY A 37 -17.01 22.36 5.46
C GLY A 37 -16.75 23.72 6.10
N LEU A 38 -16.20 23.78 7.33
CA LEU A 38 -15.88 25.04 8.03
C LEU A 38 -14.40 25.48 7.93
N GLN A 39 -13.49 24.61 7.47
CA GLN A 39 -12.05 24.88 7.34
C GLN A 39 -11.49 24.38 5.99
N GLU A 40 -10.56 25.15 5.39
CA GLU A 40 -9.89 24.81 4.12
C GLU A 40 -9.11 23.48 4.18
N ASP A 41 -8.54 23.14 5.34
CA ASP A 41 -7.77 21.90 5.55
C ASP A 41 -8.62 20.63 5.38
N ILE A 42 -9.92 20.72 5.66
CA ILE A 42 -10.87 19.62 5.49
C ILE A 42 -11.17 19.38 4.01
N GLU A 43 -11.22 20.42 3.18
CA GLU A 43 -11.39 20.27 1.72
C GLU A 43 -10.16 19.66 1.07
N ARG A 44 -8.95 20.01 1.53
CA ARG A 44 -7.71 19.36 1.08
C ARG A 44 -7.71 17.87 1.44
N THR A 45 -8.08 17.52 2.67
CA THR A 45 -8.12 16.12 3.10
C THR A 45 -9.24 15.32 2.42
N LYS A 46 -10.39 15.94 2.16
CA LYS A 46 -11.47 15.38 1.32
C LYS A 46 -10.99 15.08 -0.09
N GLN A 47 -10.27 15.99 -0.72
CA GLN A 47 -9.71 15.77 -2.06
C GLN A 47 -8.72 14.61 -2.04
N GLN A 48 -7.82 14.55 -1.05
CA GLN A 48 -6.87 13.46 -0.90
C GLN A 48 -7.54 12.10 -0.66
N LEU A 49 -8.55 12.03 0.20
CA LEU A 49 -9.28 10.78 0.44
C LEU A 49 -10.13 10.34 -0.76
N ARG A 50 -10.62 11.28 -1.57
CA ARG A 50 -11.29 10.98 -2.84
C ARG A 50 -10.35 10.53 -3.96
N LEU A 51 -9.05 10.84 -3.88
CA LEU A 51 -8.04 10.23 -4.75
C LEU A 51 -7.77 8.77 -4.36
N ILE A 52 -8.00 8.44 -3.09
CA ILE A 52 -7.72 7.14 -2.46
C ILE A 52 -8.92 6.19 -2.60
N ASN A 53 -10.15 6.68 -2.49
CA ASN A 53 -11.37 5.90 -2.72
C ASN A 53 -12.43 6.78 -3.39
N ASP A 54 -12.97 6.34 -4.54
CA ASP A 54 -14.03 7.07 -5.27
C ASP A 54 -15.30 7.25 -4.42
N TYR A 55 -15.49 6.41 -3.39
CA TYR A 55 -16.64 6.39 -2.49
C TYR A 55 -16.23 6.58 -1.02
N VAL A 56 -15.97 7.84 -0.65
CA VAL A 56 -15.84 8.28 0.75
C VAL A 56 -17.12 8.98 1.18
N ILE A 57 -17.73 8.51 2.26
CA ILE A 57 -18.92 9.14 2.84
C ILE A 57 -18.49 10.10 3.96
N PHE A 58 -19.03 11.31 3.92
CA PHE A 58 -18.78 12.34 4.90
C PHE A 58 -20.02 12.55 5.76
N TYR A 59 -19.86 12.49 7.08
CA TYR A 59 -20.91 12.79 8.05
C TYR A 59 -20.47 13.91 8.99
N GLY A 60 -21.25 14.99 9.04
CA GLY A 60 -21.13 16.01 10.10
C GLY A 60 -22.20 15.89 11.18
N ASP A 61 -23.15 14.97 11.04
CA ASP A 61 -24.23 14.75 11.98
C ASP A 61 -24.14 13.33 12.54
N LEU A 62 -24.05 13.24 13.88
CA LEU A 62 -23.81 11.98 14.58
C LEU A 62 -24.99 11.02 14.43
N GLU A 63 -26.23 11.51 14.49
CA GLU A 63 -27.41 10.66 14.40
C GLU A 63 -27.59 10.09 12.99
N ARG A 64 -27.26 10.86 11.95
CA ARG A 64 -27.21 10.36 10.57
C ARG A 64 -26.14 9.30 10.39
N PHE A 65 -24.95 9.52 10.96
CA PHE A 65 -23.88 8.53 10.94
C PHE A 65 -24.30 7.23 11.63
N ILE A 66 -24.86 7.30 12.84
CA ILE A 66 -25.32 6.13 13.60
C ILE A 66 -26.46 5.40 12.86
N THR A 67 -27.42 6.15 12.32
CA THR A 67 -28.52 5.58 11.54
C THR A 67 -27.99 4.82 10.31
N PHE A 68 -26.96 5.34 9.67
CA PHE A 68 -26.33 4.68 8.52
C PHE A 68 -25.64 3.37 8.92
N ILE A 69 -24.78 3.38 9.95
CA ILE A 69 -24.07 2.17 10.37
C ILE A 69 -25.01 1.08 10.91
N GLN A 70 -26.19 1.45 11.42
CA GLN A 70 -27.21 0.51 11.86
C GLN A 70 -27.98 -0.13 10.71
N LYS A 71 -28.24 0.63 9.63
CA LYS A 71 -29.01 0.17 8.47
C LYS A 71 -28.18 -0.52 7.40
N THR A 72 -26.87 -0.28 7.41
CA THR A 72 -25.98 -0.80 6.38
C THR A 72 -25.77 -2.31 6.54
N ASN A 73 -25.78 -3.04 5.42
CA ASN A 73 -25.47 -4.46 5.35
C ASN A 73 -24.00 -4.73 4.99
N LYS A 74 -23.16 -3.68 5.01
CA LYS A 74 -21.74 -3.75 4.65
C LYS A 74 -20.95 -4.54 5.69
N GLN A 75 -19.97 -5.31 5.21
CA GLN A 75 -19.21 -6.21 6.07
C GLN A 75 -18.13 -5.48 6.88
N LYS A 76 -17.60 -4.35 6.37
CA LYS A 76 -16.57 -3.56 7.08
C LYS A 76 -16.70 -2.06 6.84
N ILE A 77 -16.47 -1.28 7.88
CA ILE A 77 -16.48 0.18 7.91
C ILE A 77 -15.15 0.63 8.50
N PHE A 78 -14.50 1.55 7.79
CA PHE A 78 -13.30 2.24 8.23
C PHE A 78 -13.71 3.67 8.58
N LEU A 79 -13.45 4.09 9.82
CA LEU A 79 -13.87 5.38 10.33
C LEU A 79 -12.66 6.28 10.57
N VAL A 80 -12.70 7.50 10.01
CA VAL A 80 -11.76 8.58 10.32
C VAL A 80 -12.52 9.66 11.08
N THR A 81 -11.99 10.15 12.20
CA THR A 81 -12.61 11.21 13.01
C THR A 81 -11.59 12.01 13.79
N SER A 82 -11.99 13.04 14.55
CA SER A 82 -11.09 13.80 15.42
C SER A 82 -11.07 13.28 16.86
N GLY A 83 -10.08 13.69 17.68
CA GLY A 83 -9.96 13.23 19.07
C GLY A 83 -11.14 13.62 19.97
N SER A 84 -11.64 14.85 19.82
CA SER A 84 -12.82 15.32 20.58
C SER A 84 -14.08 14.56 20.21
N GLU A 85 -14.21 14.20 18.94
CA GLU A 85 -15.35 13.44 18.43
C GLU A 85 -15.25 11.96 18.79
N ALA A 86 -14.06 11.36 18.66
CA ALA A 86 -13.80 9.98 19.05
C ALA A 86 -14.29 9.68 20.47
N SER A 87 -13.94 10.55 21.42
CA SER A 87 -14.34 10.42 22.83
C SER A 87 -15.87 10.40 23.03
N GLN A 88 -16.62 11.06 22.14
CA GLN A 88 -18.08 11.14 22.20
C GLN A 88 -18.76 9.97 21.46
N ILE A 89 -18.21 9.56 20.32
CA ILE A 89 -18.84 8.57 19.44
C ILE A 89 -18.48 7.14 19.85
N LEU A 90 -17.26 6.88 20.34
CA LEU A 90 -16.77 5.53 20.64
C LEU A 90 -17.67 4.77 21.62
N PRO A 91 -18.14 5.35 22.74
CA PRO A 91 -19.08 4.67 23.64
C PRO A 91 -20.40 4.26 22.96
N ARG A 92 -20.79 4.96 21.89
CA ARG A 92 -22.03 4.68 21.17
C ARG A 92 -21.83 3.66 20.05
N ILE A 93 -20.61 3.53 19.53
CA ILE A 93 -20.35 2.76 18.31
C ILE A 93 -19.47 1.51 18.48
N TYR A 94 -18.80 1.34 19.62
CA TYR A 94 -17.87 0.22 19.82
C TYR A 94 -18.50 -1.17 19.69
N SER A 95 -19.80 -1.30 19.93
CA SER A 95 -20.54 -2.55 19.81
C SER A 95 -21.02 -2.86 18.39
N PHE A 96 -20.88 -1.92 17.44
CA PHE A 96 -21.27 -2.14 16.06
C PHE A 96 -20.20 -2.96 15.32
N ARG A 97 -20.52 -4.24 15.13
CA ARG A 97 -19.70 -5.22 14.40
C ARG A 97 -19.18 -4.75 13.04
N PRO A 98 -19.91 -3.95 12.23
CA PRO A 98 -19.38 -3.48 10.96
C PRO A 98 -18.18 -2.53 11.08
N ILE A 99 -17.93 -1.89 12.23
CA ILE A 99 -16.79 -0.99 12.41
C ILE A 99 -15.53 -1.82 12.68
N ASP A 100 -14.72 -1.95 11.65
CA ASP A 100 -13.50 -2.76 11.68
C ASP A 100 -12.33 -1.95 12.27
N SER A 101 -12.18 -0.70 11.82
CA SER A 101 -11.00 0.11 12.11
C SER A 101 -11.35 1.60 12.29
N ILE A 102 -10.75 2.26 13.29
CA ILE A 102 -10.94 3.68 13.62
C ILE A 102 -9.59 4.42 13.64
N PHE A 103 -9.52 5.54 12.94
CA PHE A 103 -8.37 6.42 12.87
C PHE A 103 -8.75 7.79 13.44
N ILE A 104 -7.98 8.29 14.40
CA ILE A 104 -8.26 9.54 15.10
C ILE A 104 -7.24 10.60 14.67
N PHE A 105 -7.72 11.76 14.22
CA PHE A 105 -6.93 12.90 13.83
C PHE A 105 -7.04 14.02 14.86
N CYS A 106 -6.01 14.24 15.67
CA CYS A 106 -6.05 15.20 16.76
C CYS A 106 -4.69 15.81 17.09
N MET A 107 -4.59 17.14 16.96
CA MET A 107 -3.42 17.93 17.37
C MET A 107 -3.04 17.81 18.87
N LYS A 108 -3.91 17.23 19.70
CA LYS A 108 -3.73 17.05 21.15
C LYS A 108 -3.71 15.56 21.50
N LYS A 109 -2.82 14.80 20.85
CA LYS A 109 -2.77 13.34 20.94
C LYS A 109 -2.77 12.84 22.39
N GLU A 110 -1.92 13.41 23.24
CA GLU A 110 -1.70 13.00 24.64
C GLU A 110 -3.01 13.03 25.44
N ARG A 111 -3.93 13.93 25.09
CA ARG A 111 -5.24 14.02 25.73
C ARG A 111 -6.12 12.79 25.49
N TYR A 112 -5.92 12.10 24.37
CA TYR A 112 -6.80 11.05 23.88
C TYR A 112 -6.13 9.67 23.82
N GLU A 113 -4.84 9.55 24.17
CA GLU A 113 -4.12 8.26 24.18
C GLU A 113 -4.79 7.19 25.04
N TYR A 114 -5.51 7.58 26.09
CA TYR A 114 -6.28 6.66 26.93
C TYR A 114 -7.27 5.80 26.11
N LEU A 115 -7.82 6.35 25.01
CA LEU A 115 -8.77 5.64 24.14
C LEU A 115 -8.15 4.39 23.50
N LEU A 116 -6.85 4.37 23.22
CA LEU A 116 -6.15 3.22 22.63
C LEU A 116 -6.18 2.00 23.56
N ASN A 117 -6.21 2.24 24.87
CA ASN A 117 -6.31 1.18 25.87
C ASN A 117 -7.76 0.72 26.10
N GLU A 118 -8.74 1.58 25.83
CA GLU A 118 -10.17 1.30 26.04
C GLU A 118 -10.83 0.61 24.83
N TYR A 119 -10.36 0.90 23.61
CA TYR A 119 -11.01 0.45 22.38
C TYR A 119 -10.01 -0.21 21.42
N SER A 120 -10.13 -1.53 21.26
CA SER A 120 -9.20 -2.34 20.46
C SER A 120 -9.30 -2.13 18.95
N ASN A 121 -10.36 -1.49 18.46
CA ASN A 121 -10.57 -1.16 17.04
C ASN A 121 -10.01 0.22 16.67
N ILE A 122 -9.44 0.96 17.62
CA ILE A 122 -8.67 2.17 17.31
C ILE A 122 -7.29 1.75 16.84
N VAL A 123 -6.98 2.14 15.61
CA VAL A 123 -5.71 1.85 14.98
C VAL A 123 -4.64 2.85 15.42
N GLY A 124 -5.02 4.12 15.64
CA GLY A 124 -4.09 5.13 16.15
C GLY A 124 -4.68 6.54 16.23
N ILE A 125 -3.91 7.44 16.87
CA ILE A 125 -4.19 8.87 17.01
C ILE A 125 -3.04 9.67 16.38
N TYR A 126 -3.37 10.59 15.48
CA TYR A 126 -2.44 11.26 14.57
C TYR A 126 -2.65 12.77 14.65
N ILE A 127 -1.58 13.56 14.85
CA ILE A 127 -1.68 14.99 15.16
C ILE A 127 -1.92 15.81 13.89
N ASN A 128 -1.15 15.54 12.86
CA ASN A 128 -1.17 16.12 11.53
C ASN A 128 -1.05 14.95 10.53
N LEU A 129 -1.46 15.15 9.27
CA LEU A 129 -1.25 14.12 8.24
C LEU A 129 0.26 13.87 8.12
N ASP A 130 1.06 14.86 8.44
CA ASP A 130 2.51 14.73 8.49
C ASP A 130 3.04 13.87 9.66
N ASP A 131 2.36 13.67 10.79
CA ASP A 131 2.80 12.70 11.85
C ASP A 131 2.41 11.26 11.52
N LEU A 132 1.40 11.11 10.66
CA LEU A 132 1.15 9.91 9.85
C LEU A 132 2.21 9.74 8.73
N TYR A 133 3.13 10.71 8.54
CA TYR A 133 4.33 10.62 7.68
C TYR A 133 5.64 10.61 8.51
N LEU A 134 5.68 11.22 9.71
CA LEU A 134 6.89 11.55 10.50
C LEU A 134 7.23 10.53 11.58
N SER A 135 6.29 9.68 11.99
CA SER A 135 6.66 8.40 12.61
C SER A 135 7.16 7.47 11.51
N LYS A 136 8.34 7.75 10.94
CA LYS A 136 8.87 7.16 9.68
C LYS A 136 8.58 5.67 9.48
N GLU A 137 8.50 4.88 10.55
CA GLU A 137 8.23 3.44 10.51
C GLU A 137 6.74 3.07 10.66
N SER A 138 5.93 3.82 11.41
CA SER A 138 4.49 3.56 11.63
C SER A 138 3.59 4.24 10.61
N ALA A 139 3.98 5.43 10.17
CA ALA A 139 3.46 6.20 9.06
C ALA A 139 3.48 5.42 7.75
N GLN A 140 4.67 4.95 7.39
CA GLN A 140 4.94 4.17 6.20
C GLN A 140 4.17 2.85 6.29
N PHE A 141 4.17 2.17 7.43
CA PHE A 141 3.37 0.97 7.64
C PHE A 141 1.87 1.21 7.45
N LEU A 142 1.27 2.20 8.11
CA LEU A 142 -0.16 2.47 8.00
C LEU A 142 -0.57 2.94 6.60
N TRP A 143 0.29 3.76 5.98
CA TRP A 143 0.13 4.24 4.63
C TRP A 143 0.23 3.11 3.62
N PHE A 144 1.15 2.16 3.81
CA PHE A 144 1.26 0.97 3.00
C PHE A 144 0.08 0.01 3.20
N GLN A 145 -0.50 -0.09 4.40
CA GLN A 145 -1.72 -0.84 4.66
C GLN A 145 -2.93 -0.21 3.92
N LEU A 146 -3.04 1.12 3.95
CA LEU A 146 -4.06 1.87 3.19
C LEU A 146 -3.82 1.77 1.67
N PHE A 147 -2.57 1.79 1.24
CA PHE A 147 -2.12 1.64 -0.15
C PHE A 147 -2.40 0.24 -0.71
N ASN A 148 -2.11 -0.84 0.03
CA ASN A 148 -2.50 -2.21 -0.33
C ASN A 148 -4.02 -2.31 -0.50
N TYR A 149 -4.77 -1.70 0.41
CA TYR A 149 -6.22 -1.66 0.33
C TYR A 149 -6.72 -0.92 -0.93
N VAL A 150 -6.11 0.22 -1.25
CA VAL A 150 -6.46 1.14 -2.36
C VAL A 150 -5.95 0.69 -3.72
N ILE A 151 -5.05 -0.28 -3.79
CA ILE A 151 -4.57 -0.85 -5.06
C ILE A 151 -5.18 -2.20 -5.36
N VAL A 152 -5.50 -3.00 -4.34
CA VAL A 152 -6.13 -4.32 -4.53
C VAL A 152 -7.61 -4.19 -4.90
N HIS A 153 -8.30 -3.13 -4.44
CA HIS A 153 -9.76 -2.99 -4.55
C HIS A 153 -10.33 -2.05 -5.65
N PRO A 154 -9.58 -1.15 -6.34
CA PRO A 154 -10.12 -0.38 -7.46
C PRO A 154 -10.62 -1.27 -8.58
N PRO A 155 -11.54 -0.78 -9.43
CA PRO A 155 -12.00 -1.56 -10.56
C PRO A 155 -10.83 -1.85 -11.51
N ARG A 156 -10.49 -3.13 -11.62
CA ARG A 156 -9.62 -3.74 -12.64
C ARG A 156 -10.25 -3.58 -14.03
N ASN A 157 -10.32 -2.34 -14.49
CA ASN A 157 -11.06 -1.96 -15.68
C ASN A 157 -10.11 -1.54 -16.80
N ARG A 158 -10.67 -1.51 -18.01
CA ARG A 158 -9.93 -1.19 -19.24
C ARG A 158 -9.32 0.21 -19.20
N GLN A 159 -9.98 1.16 -18.51
CA GLN A 159 -9.52 2.53 -18.38
C GLN A 159 -8.23 2.61 -17.54
N ALA A 160 -8.15 1.89 -16.41
CA ALA A 160 -6.94 1.83 -15.60
C ALA A 160 -5.75 1.25 -16.39
N LYS A 161 -5.96 0.15 -17.15
CA LYS A 161 -4.94 -0.39 -18.06
C LYS A 161 -4.50 0.66 -19.09
N GLN A 162 -5.44 1.33 -19.76
CA GLN A 162 -5.12 2.32 -20.79
C GLN A 162 -4.35 3.53 -20.23
N GLN A 163 -4.73 4.03 -19.05
CA GLN A 163 -4.02 5.11 -18.37
C GLN A 163 -2.58 4.70 -18.04
N MET A 164 -2.39 3.51 -17.46
CA MET A 164 -1.06 2.96 -17.16
C MET A 164 -0.19 2.89 -18.42
N ILE A 165 -0.73 2.34 -19.51
CA ILE A 165 0.00 2.22 -20.78
C ILE A 165 0.37 3.58 -21.37
N GLN A 166 -0.54 4.55 -21.34
CA GLN A 166 -0.27 5.88 -21.87
C GLN A 166 0.85 6.59 -21.08
N ILE A 167 0.79 6.52 -19.74
CA ILE A 167 1.81 7.11 -18.88
C ILE A 167 3.16 6.42 -19.11
N CYS A 168 3.20 5.09 -19.26
CA CYS A 168 4.44 4.37 -19.54
C CYS A 168 5.03 4.72 -20.91
N LYS A 169 4.19 4.89 -21.95
CA LYS A 169 4.64 5.31 -23.29
C LYS A 169 5.26 6.71 -23.26
N GLU A 170 4.68 7.65 -22.52
CA GLU A 170 5.24 9.00 -22.39
C GLU A 170 6.53 9.00 -21.56
N TYR A 171 6.56 8.27 -20.43
CA TYR A 171 7.75 8.17 -19.58
C TYR A 171 8.97 7.63 -20.36
N TYR A 172 8.75 6.65 -21.24
CA TYR A 172 9.80 6.05 -22.06
C TYR A 172 9.89 6.63 -23.48
N ARG A 173 9.35 7.84 -23.70
CA ARG A 173 9.43 8.50 -25.01
C ARG A 173 10.88 8.59 -25.49
N GLY A 174 11.12 8.11 -26.71
CA GLY A 174 12.46 8.02 -27.30
C GLY A 174 13.25 6.75 -26.94
N ASN A 175 12.84 5.97 -25.93
CA ASN A 175 13.41 4.67 -25.63
C ASN A 175 12.65 3.55 -26.37
N THR A 176 13.09 3.24 -27.59
CA THR A 176 12.43 2.28 -28.48
C THR A 176 12.33 0.87 -27.89
N LYS A 177 13.27 0.45 -27.04
CA LYS A 177 13.25 -0.87 -26.40
C LYS A 177 12.11 -0.97 -25.38
N GLU A 178 12.02 0.02 -24.48
CA GLU A 178 10.98 0.04 -23.44
C GLU A 178 9.59 0.27 -24.05
N VAL A 179 9.47 1.15 -25.06
CA VAL A 179 8.20 1.37 -25.75
C VAL A 179 7.69 0.08 -26.41
N LYS A 180 8.56 -0.75 -26.99
CA LYS A 180 8.18 -2.07 -27.52
C LYS A 180 7.67 -3.01 -26.43
N LEU A 181 8.30 -3.03 -25.25
CA LEU A 181 7.84 -3.83 -24.11
C LEU A 181 6.46 -3.37 -23.62
N VAL A 182 6.21 -2.06 -23.60
CA VAL A 182 4.89 -1.50 -23.25
C VAL A 182 3.82 -1.91 -24.28
N GLN A 183 4.16 -1.91 -25.57
CA GLN A 183 3.25 -2.38 -26.63
C GLN A 183 2.97 -3.89 -26.54
N GLU A 184 4.00 -4.70 -26.27
CA GLU A 184 3.87 -6.14 -26.04
C GLU A 184 2.93 -6.42 -24.86
N PHE A 185 3.11 -5.69 -23.74
CA PHE A 185 2.21 -5.78 -22.60
C PHE A 185 0.78 -5.37 -22.96
N GLU A 186 0.60 -4.24 -23.66
CA GLU A 186 -0.73 -3.75 -24.04
C GLU A 186 -1.54 -4.81 -24.80
N GLN A 187 -0.88 -5.47 -25.75
CA GLN A 187 -1.48 -6.47 -26.65
C GLN A 187 -1.69 -7.84 -26.00
N ASN A 188 -0.70 -8.32 -25.25
CA ASN A 188 -0.62 -9.74 -24.87
C ASN A 188 -0.83 -10.01 -23.37
N TYR A 189 -0.81 -8.99 -22.52
CA TYR A 189 -0.91 -9.20 -21.07
C TYR A 189 -2.25 -9.81 -20.64
N ARG A 190 -2.16 -10.89 -19.84
CA ARG A 190 -3.25 -11.48 -19.07
C ARG A 190 -2.90 -11.46 -17.58
N SER A 191 -3.93 -11.49 -16.72
CA SER A 191 -3.74 -11.37 -15.27
C SER A 191 -2.87 -12.47 -14.67
N GLU A 192 -2.98 -13.69 -15.19
CA GLU A 192 -2.17 -14.85 -14.79
C GLU A 192 -0.68 -14.70 -15.12
N ASP A 193 -0.31 -13.78 -16.02
CA ASP A 193 1.08 -13.54 -16.41
C ASP A 193 1.75 -12.45 -15.54
N ALA A 194 1.07 -11.95 -14.49
CA ALA A 194 1.56 -10.84 -13.67
C ALA A 194 2.93 -11.13 -13.05
N ILE A 195 3.12 -12.32 -12.46
CA ILE A 195 4.40 -12.71 -11.86
C ILE A 195 5.53 -12.76 -12.90
N HIS A 196 5.23 -13.27 -14.10
CA HIS A 196 6.18 -13.30 -15.20
C HIS A 196 6.60 -11.88 -15.63
N TRP A 197 5.64 -10.97 -15.78
CA TRP A 197 5.92 -9.58 -16.17
C TRP A 197 6.69 -8.79 -15.10
N TYR A 198 6.45 -9.09 -13.82
CA TYR A 198 7.18 -8.49 -12.71
C TYR A 198 8.62 -9.03 -12.60
N SER A 199 8.85 -10.33 -12.82
CA SER A 199 10.20 -10.92 -12.78
C SER A 199 11.04 -10.58 -14.02
N LYS A 200 10.42 -10.30 -15.17
CA LYS A 200 11.09 -9.82 -16.38
C LYS A 200 11.70 -8.44 -16.13
N GLN A 201 12.88 -8.17 -16.73
CA GLN A 201 13.52 -6.84 -16.77
C GLN A 201 12.73 -5.84 -17.64
N SER A 202 11.50 -5.55 -17.25
CA SER A 202 10.50 -4.76 -17.98
C SER A 202 10.23 -3.42 -17.31
N PHE A 203 9.46 -2.56 -17.99
CA PHE A 203 8.99 -1.29 -17.44
C PHE A 203 8.19 -1.48 -16.14
N VAL A 204 7.46 -2.59 -16.00
CA VAL A 204 6.66 -2.91 -14.82
C VAL A 204 7.55 -3.05 -13.58
N TYR A 205 8.53 -3.97 -13.64
CA TYR A 205 9.51 -4.16 -12.57
C TYR A 205 10.22 -2.85 -12.22
N LYS A 206 10.68 -2.12 -13.24
CA LYS A 206 11.49 -0.91 -13.05
C LYS A 206 10.70 0.22 -12.42
N LEU A 207 9.51 0.51 -12.94
CA LEU A 207 8.70 1.65 -12.48
C LEU A 207 8.04 1.38 -11.14
N ILE A 208 7.52 0.18 -10.89
CA ILE A 208 6.96 -0.17 -9.58
C ILE A 208 8.05 -0.10 -8.50
N ASN A 209 9.21 -0.75 -8.72
CA ASN A 209 10.27 -0.70 -7.72
C ASN A 209 10.90 0.69 -7.56
N LYS A 210 10.94 1.50 -8.62
CA LYS A 210 11.31 2.92 -8.49
C LYS A 210 10.31 3.63 -7.58
N ALA A 211 9.02 3.48 -7.87
CA ALA A 211 7.96 4.15 -7.15
C ALA A 211 7.88 3.73 -5.67
N LEU A 212 8.09 2.45 -5.36
CA LEU A 212 8.18 1.98 -3.97
C LEU A 212 9.39 2.57 -3.23
N ARG A 213 10.56 2.68 -3.90
CA ARG A 213 11.77 3.26 -3.29
C ARG A 213 11.70 4.77 -3.08
N THR A 214 10.97 5.48 -3.95
CA THR A 214 10.82 6.94 -3.88
C THR A 214 9.48 7.37 -3.31
N GLU A 215 8.67 6.42 -2.84
CA GLU A 215 7.32 6.66 -2.33
C GLU A 215 6.44 7.47 -3.30
N ASP A 216 6.58 7.19 -4.61
CA ASP A 216 5.86 7.89 -5.68
C ASP A 216 4.43 7.34 -5.82
N ILE A 217 3.52 8.00 -5.10
CA ILE A 217 2.12 7.61 -4.95
C ILE A 217 1.38 7.59 -6.28
N ASP A 218 1.55 8.65 -7.08
CA ASP A 218 0.86 8.81 -8.36
C ASP A 218 1.28 7.71 -9.34
N LEU A 219 2.57 7.38 -9.35
CA LEU A 219 3.09 6.29 -10.17
C LEU A 219 2.58 4.93 -9.68
N LEU A 220 2.56 4.69 -8.38
CA LEU A 220 2.01 3.44 -7.86
C LEU A 220 0.50 3.28 -8.14
N TYR A 221 -0.29 4.33 -7.96
CA TYR A 221 -1.71 4.35 -8.34
C TYR A 221 -1.90 4.17 -9.85
N THR A 222 -1.01 4.72 -10.66
CA THR A 222 -0.98 4.46 -12.11
C THR A 222 -0.84 2.97 -12.40
N PHE A 223 -0.04 2.25 -11.62
CA PHE A 223 0.16 0.80 -11.72
C PHE A 223 -0.90 -0.04 -10.99
N ARG A 224 -1.97 0.55 -10.42
CA ARG A 224 -3.01 -0.19 -9.68
C ARG A 224 -3.61 -1.37 -10.44
N PHE A 225 -3.78 -1.22 -11.75
CA PHE A 225 -4.27 -2.30 -12.63
C PHE A 225 -3.37 -3.53 -12.56
N PHE A 226 -2.06 -3.33 -12.68
CA PHE A 226 -1.09 -4.42 -12.65
C PHE A 226 -0.87 -4.94 -11.22
N ILE A 227 -0.71 -4.05 -10.24
CA ILE A 227 -0.41 -4.46 -8.86
C ILE A 227 -1.58 -5.28 -8.29
N SER A 228 -2.83 -4.96 -8.61
CA SER A 228 -3.99 -5.78 -8.22
C SER A 228 -3.90 -7.22 -8.75
N ASP A 229 -3.60 -7.41 -10.04
CA ASP A 229 -3.40 -8.74 -10.61
C ASP A 229 -2.19 -9.43 -9.98
N PHE A 230 -1.09 -8.70 -9.79
CA PHE A 230 0.15 -9.22 -9.23
C PHE A 230 -0.02 -9.73 -7.80
N SER A 231 -0.60 -8.93 -6.90
CA SER A 231 -0.88 -9.33 -5.52
C SER A 231 -1.83 -10.53 -5.47
N LYS A 232 -2.81 -10.60 -6.38
CA LYS A 232 -3.73 -11.74 -6.46
C LYS A 232 -3.02 -13.03 -6.87
N GLU A 233 -2.15 -12.99 -7.88
CA GLU A 233 -1.38 -14.17 -8.28
C GLU A 233 -0.36 -14.55 -7.19
N LEU A 234 0.29 -13.58 -6.55
CA LEU A 234 1.20 -13.83 -5.43
C LEU A 234 0.48 -14.53 -4.26
N GLN A 235 -0.73 -14.09 -3.91
CA GLN A 235 -1.53 -14.72 -2.86
C GLN A 235 -1.94 -16.15 -3.24
N ARG A 236 -2.29 -16.42 -4.50
CA ARG A 236 -2.60 -17.78 -4.96
C ARG A 236 -1.44 -18.73 -4.79
N GLU A 237 -0.23 -18.28 -5.12
CA GLU A 237 0.98 -19.09 -4.94
C GLU A 237 1.37 -19.23 -3.46
N HIS A 238 1.16 -18.18 -2.64
CA HIS A 238 1.30 -18.27 -1.19
C HIS A 238 0.40 -19.35 -0.58
N ASP A 239 -0.88 -19.41 -0.99
CA ASP A 239 -1.82 -20.41 -0.51
C ASP A 239 -1.39 -21.85 -0.84
N LYS A 240 -0.61 -22.06 -1.91
CA LYS A 240 -0.02 -23.38 -2.23
C LYS A 240 1.08 -23.75 -1.25
N ILE A 241 1.94 -22.80 -0.88
CA ILE A 241 3.00 -23.02 0.12
C ILE A 241 2.37 -23.39 1.47
N LEU A 242 1.32 -22.69 1.90
CA LEU A 242 0.65 -22.97 3.17
C LEU A 242 0.03 -24.38 3.22
N LYS A 243 -0.34 -24.95 2.06
CA LYS A 243 -0.87 -26.32 1.93
C LYS A 243 0.23 -27.38 1.76
N SER A 244 1.49 -26.96 1.59
CA SER A 244 2.61 -27.86 1.39
C SER A 244 2.99 -28.61 2.70
N LYS A 245 3.86 -29.62 2.57
CA LYS A 245 4.41 -30.33 3.73
C LYS A 245 5.62 -29.61 4.35
N GLU A 246 6.11 -28.55 3.72
CA GLU A 246 7.27 -27.78 4.17
C GLU A 246 6.92 -27.08 5.50
N LYS A 247 7.68 -27.38 6.55
CA LYS A 247 7.48 -26.75 7.87
C LYS A 247 8.24 -25.44 7.97
N ILE A 248 9.49 -25.47 7.53
CA ILE A 248 10.42 -24.36 7.60
C ILE A 248 10.92 -24.10 6.18
N LEU A 249 10.64 -22.91 5.68
CA LEU A 249 11.17 -22.41 4.42
C LEU A 249 12.43 -21.59 4.71
N ASN A 250 13.54 -21.94 4.07
CA ASN A 250 14.79 -21.20 4.15
C ASN A 250 15.05 -20.46 2.85
N VAL A 251 15.24 -19.15 2.96
CA VAL A 251 15.54 -18.28 1.81
C VAL A 251 16.67 -17.33 2.13
N TYR A 252 17.34 -16.86 1.09
CA TYR A 252 18.56 -16.10 1.18
C TYR A 252 18.49 -14.87 0.29
N ARG A 253 19.03 -13.75 0.78
CA ARG A 253 19.17 -12.52 -0.01
C ARG A 253 20.57 -11.97 0.13
N GLY A 254 21.26 -11.83 -1.00
CA GLY A 254 22.52 -11.12 -1.06
C GLY A 254 22.31 -9.65 -1.34
N ALA A 255 22.85 -8.79 -0.49
CA ALA A 255 22.79 -7.35 -0.65
C ALA A 255 24.14 -6.70 -0.35
N LYS A 256 24.24 -5.42 -0.69
CA LYS A 256 25.33 -4.55 -0.25
C LYS A 256 24.68 -3.37 0.45
N LEU A 257 25.00 -3.22 1.73
CA LEU A 257 24.51 -2.13 2.56
C LEU A 257 25.59 -1.07 2.66
N ASP A 258 25.21 0.19 2.80
CA ASP A 258 26.18 1.15 3.30
C ASP A 258 26.50 0.90 4.77
N LYS A 259 27.53 1.59 5.28
CA LYS A 259 27.98 1.39 6.66
C LYS A 259 26.90 1.80 7.68
N GLU A 260 26.14 2.85 7.41
CA GLU A 260 25.11 3.36 8.33
C GLU A 260 23.93 2.38 8.43
N GLU A 261 23.45 1.87 7.30
CA GLU A 261 22.42 0.82 7.23
C GLU A 261 22.85 -0.44 7.98
N PHE A 262 24.11 -0.87 7.79
CA PHE A 262 24.64 -2.04 8.46
C PHE A 262 24.79 -1.85 9.98
N ASP A 263 25.28 -0.69 10.41
CA ASP A 263 25.44 -0.37 11.83
C ASP A 263 24.04 -0.26 12.49
N LYS A 264 23.03 0.31 11.82
CA LYS A 264 21.63 0.30 12.29
C LYS A 264 21.08 -1.11 12.45
N LEU A 265 21.36 -2.02 11.52
CA LEU A 265 20.92 -3.42 11.68
C LEU A 265 21.59 -4.09 12.89
N LYS A 266 22.86 -3.77 13.18
CA LYS A 266 23.53 -4.28 14.38
C LYS A 266 22.96 -3.71 15.67
N GLU A 267 22.66 -2.42 15.70
CA GLU A 267 22.09 -1.76 16.88
C GLU A 267 20.64 -2.22 17.17
N ASN A 268 19.94 -2.73 16.17
CA ASN A 268 18.56 -3.19 16.26
C ASN A 268 18.43 -4.72 16.24
N GLN A 269 19.38 -5.43 16.87
CA GLN A 269 19.25 -6.87 17.12
C GLN A 269 17.98 -7.17 17.94
N GLU A 270 17.32 -8.29 17.65
CA GLU A 270 16.08 -8.74 18.28
C GLU A 270 14.85 -7.86 17.99
N LYS A 271 14.99 -6.79 17.19
CA LYS A 271 13.88 -5.95 16.75
C LYS A 271 13.30 -6.44 15.42
N LEU A 272 12.16 -5.87 15.06
CA LEU A 272 11.53 -6.10 13.76
C LEU A 272 12.19 -5.26 12.67
N ILE A 273 12.46 -5.89 11.52
CA ILE A 273 12.84 -5.25 10.26
C ILE A 273 11.63 -5.37 9.33
N SER A 274 11.17 -4.26 8.78
CA SER A 274 10.16 -4.25 7.71
C SER A 274 10.79 -3.92 6.37
N THR A 275 10.20 -4.46 5.30
CA THR A 275 10.57 -4.08 3.93
C THR A 275 9.39 -3.43 3.22
N ASN A 276 9.56 -2.17 2.80
CA ASN A 276 8.53 -1.39 2.10
C ASN A 276 8.49 -1.67 0.58
N VAL A 277 9.12 -2.78 0.16
CA VAL A 277 9.25 -3.21 -1.22
C VAL A 277 8.97 -4.71 -1.29
N TYR A 278 8.67 -5.22 -2.48
CA TYR A 278 8.67 -6.66 -2.71
C TYR A 278 10.08 -7.20 -2.46
N LEU A 279 10.22 -8.10 -1.49
CA LEU A 279 11.52 -8.63 -1.12
C LEU A 279 11.82 -9.88 -1.93
N SER A 280 12.65 -9.72 -2.95
CA SER A 280 13.17 -10.85 -3.74
C SER A 280 14.24 -11.61 -2.94
N THR A 281 14.04 -12.93 -2.82
CA THR A 281 14.95 -13.86 -2.14
C THR A 281 15.10 -15.13 -2.97
N SER A 282 16.08 -15.96 -2.68
CA SER A 282 16.31 -17.23 -3.37
C SER A 282 16.41 -18.38 -2.37
N ARG A 283 15.89 -19.56 -2.71
CA ARG A 283 16.17 -20.80 -1.97
C ARG A 283 17.65 -21.20 -2.08
N GLN A 284 18.37 -20.73 -3.10
CA GLN A 284 19.78 -21.05 -3.34
C GLN A 284 20.72 -20.09 -2.63
N ARG A 285 21.30 -20.55 -1.51
CA ARG A 285 22.31 -19.80 -0.75
C ARG A 285 23.50 -19.35 -1.61
N SER A 286 23.97 -20.21 -2.52
CA SER A 286 25.11 -19.92 -3.40
C SER A 286 24.82 -18.78 -4.36
N LEU A 287 23.60 -18.71 -4.91
CA LEU A 287 23.16 -17.62 -5.77
C LEU A 287 23.09 -16.30 -4.99
N ALA A 288 22.44 -16.29 -3.83
CA ALA A 288 22.39 -15.12 -2.97
C ALA A 288 23.80 -14.61 -2.58
N LEU A 289 24.72 -15.52 -2.27
CA LEU A 289 26.11 -15.16 -1.97
C LEU A 289 26.81 -14.49 -3.17
N ARG A 290 26.57 -14.97 -4.40
CA ARG A 290 27.09 -14.32 -5.62
C ARG A 290 26.59 -12.88 -5.77
N PHE A 291 25.33 -12.60 -5.41
CA PHE A 291 24.80 -11.23 -5.39
C PHE A 291 25.49 -10.34 -4.35
N ALA A 292 25.66 -10.85 -3.12
CA ALA A 292 26.37 -10.13 -2.05
C ALA A 292 27.81 -9.80 -2.46
N LEU A 293 28.52 -10.76 -3.06
CA LEU A 293 29.94 -10.63 -3.41
C LEU A 293 30.20 -10.04 -4.82
N LYS A 294 29.17 -9.73 -5.61
CA LYS A 294 29.32 -9.14 -6.95
C LYS A 294 30.20 -7.89 -6.91
N SER A 295 31.17 -7.75 -7.82
CA SER A 295 32.05 -6.58 -7.83
C SER A 295 31.26 -5.26 -7.97
N THR A 296 31.74 -4.22 -7.30
CA THR A 296 31.13 -2.89 -7.30
C THR A 296 32.22 -1.82 -7.27
N LYS A 297 31.91 -0.63 -7.81
CA LYS A 297 32.79 0.55 -7.73
C LYS A 297 32.65 1.29 -6.39
N ARG A 298 31.57 1.03 -5.65
CA ARG A 298 31.36 1.58 -4.31
C ARG A 298 32.34 0.93 -3.34
N ILE A 299 33.19 1.74 -2.71
CA ILE A 299 34.18 1.31 -1.72
C ILE A 299 33.62 1.29 -0.29
N ASP A 300 32.47 1.93 -0.09
CA ASP A 300 31.82 2.23 1.18
C ASP A 300 30.65 1.28 1.50
N VAL A 301 30.67 0.07 0.93
CA VAL A 301 29.59 -0.90 1.09
C VAL A 301 30.06 -2.21 1.70
N ILE A 302 29.19 -2.78 2.52
CA ILE A 302 29.42 -4.03 3.23
C ILE A 302 28.58 -5.11 2.55
N PRO A 303 29.19 -6.18 2.01
CA PRO A 303 28.44 -7.31 1.47
C PRO A 303 27.77 -8.08 2.60
N VAL A 304 26.45 -8.24 2.50
CA VAL A 304 25.63 -8.91 3.51
C VAL A 304 24.84 -10.04 2.86
N LEU A 305 24.82 -11.19 3.53
CA LEU A 305 23.95 -12.31 3.21
C LEU A 305 22.90 -12.41 4.31
N PHE A 306 21.65 -12.11 3.97
CA PHE A 306 20.51 -12.39 4.82
C PHE A 306 20.12 -13.86 4.66
N HIS A 307 19.91 -14.54 5.79
CA HIS A 307 19.29 -15.86 5.87
C HIS A 307 17.98 -15.69 6.63
N ILE A 308 16.87 -15.92 5.93
CA ILE A 308 15.52 -15.73 6.46
C ILE A 308 14.89 -17.11 6.60
N GLN A 309 14.41 -17.39 7.80
CA GLN A 309 13.73 -18.63 8.14
C GLN A 309 12.24 -18.35 8.37
N CYS A 310 11.37 -18.99 7.59
CA CYS A 310 9.93 -18.82 7.67
C CYS A 310 9.30 -20.11 8.21
N ASP A 311 8.68 -20.05 9.39
CA ASP A 311 7.85 -21.15 9.90
C ASP A 311 6.46 -21.10 9.25
N ILE A 312 6.26 -21.94 8.24
CA ILE A 312 5.03 -22.01 7.43
C ILE A 312 3.79 -22.26 8.29
N LYS A 313 3.94 -22.91 9.45
CA LYS A 313 2.83 -23.22 10.34
C LYS A 313 2.49 -22.11 11.32
N GLN A 314 3.43 -21.19 11.55
CA GLN A 314 3.28 -20.08 12.50
C GLN A 314 3.28 -18.72 11.81
N ILE A 315 3.25 -18.70 10.48
CA ILE A 315 3.22 -17.45 9.72
C ILE A 315 1.98 -16.63 10.07
N ASN A 316 2.24 -15.37 10.39
CA ASN A 316 1.21 -14.38 10.61
C ASN A 316 0.39 -14.23 9.31
N LYS A 317 -0.94 -14.17 9.44
CA LYS A 317 -1.87 -13.98 8.31
C LYS A 317 -1.59 -12.73 7.47
N ASN A 318 -0.81 -11.80 8.01
CA ASN A 318 -0.47 -10.53 7.36
C ASN A 318 0.80 -10.59 6.51
N ILE A 319 1.51 -11.71 6.47
CA ILE A 319 2.71 -11.88 5.64
C ILE A 319 2.40 -12.86 4.51
N SER A 320 2.44 -12.36 3.28
CA SER A 320 2.32 -13.17 2.07
C SER A 320 3.65 -13.24 1.34
N PHE A 321 3.97 -14.42 0.83
CA PHE A 321 5.13 -14.66 -0.03
C PHE A 321 4.89 -15.89 -0.89
N ALA A 322 5.51 -15.94 -2.06
CA ALA A 322 5.31 -17.01 -3.01
C ALA A 322 6.64 -17.51 -3.55
N ASP A 323 6.71 -18.80 -3.80
CA ASP A 323 7.71 -19.41 -4.66
C ASP A 323 7.25 -19.14 -6.09
N ILE A 324 7.98 -18.26 -6.78
CA ILE A 324 7.60 -17.79 -8.10
C ILE A 324 8.43 -18.41 -9.21
N SER A 325 9.21 -19.45 -8.88
CA SER A 325 10.16 -20.09 -9.80
C SER A 325 9.49 -20.56 -11.09
N GLU A 326 8.29 -21.15 -11.01
CA GLU A 326 7.56 -21.66 -12.19
C GLU A 326 7.10 -20.56 -13.15
N PHE A 327 6.88 -19.34 -12.65
CA PHE A 327 6.33 -18.21 -13.40
C PHE A 327 7.40 -17.17 -13.75
N SER A 328 8.54 -17.20 -13.06
CA SER A 328 9.62 -16.23 -13.22
C SER A 328 10.24 -16.32 -14.61
N GLN A 329 10.68 -15.18 -15.15
CA GLN A 329 11.58 -15.14 -16.31
C GLN A 329 12.90 -15.87 -16.04
N TYR A 330 13.25 -16.09 -14.77
CA TYR A 330 14.46 -16.76 -14.32
C TYR A 330 14.16 -17.95 -13.37
N PRO A 331 13.55 -19.04 -13.86
CA PRO A 331 13.13 -20.17 -13.00
C PRO A 331 14.26 -20.79 -12.17
N HIS A 332 15.47 -20.80 -12.73
CA HIS A 332 16.65 -21.36 -12.07
C HIS A 332 17.14 -20.57 -10.86
N GLU A 333 16.61 -19.36 -10.62
CA GLU A 333 16.97 -18.57 -9.44
C GLU A 333 16.24 -19.05 -8.18
N GLU A 334 15.25 -19.95 -8.32
CA GLU A 334 14.41 -20.44 -7.22
C GLU A 334 13.89 -19.30 -6.33
N GLU A 335 13.34 -18.29 -7.02
CA GLU A 335 12.96 -17.04 -6.39
C GLU A 335 11.74 -17.22 -5.50
N VAL A 336 11.88 -16.83 -4.23
CA VAL A 336 10.78 -16.63 -3.31
C VAL A 336 10.61 -15.13 -3.11
N LEU A 337 9.44 -14.63 -3.48
CA LEU A 337 9.12 -13.21 -3.44
C LEU A 337 8.16 -12.93 -2.28
N PHE A 338 8.57 -12.08 -1.36
CA PHE A 338 7.67 -11.58 -0.31
C PHE A 338 6.89 -10.37 -0.82
N ASP A 339 5.63 -10.31 -0.40
CA ASP A 339 4.74 -9.17 -0.64
C ASP A 339 5.23 -7.93 0.12
N LEU A 340 4.60 -6.79 -0.18
CA LEU A 340 4.86 -5.51 0.47
C LEU A 340 4.67 -5.62 1.99
N ASN A 341 5.56 -4.94 2.74
CA ASN A 341 5.53 -4.86 4.21
C ASN A 341 5.78 -6.17 4.94
N ALA A 342 6.50 -7.09 4.30
CA ALA A 342 7.03 -8.23 5.03
C ALA A 342 7.89 -7.77 6.20
N CYS A 343 7.58 -8.28 7.39
CA CYS A 343 8.29 -7.99 8.63
C CYS A 343 9.03 -9.25 9.11
N PHE A 344 10.25 -9.06 9.61
CA PHE A 344 11.17 -10.10 10.02
C PHE A 344 11.74 -9.77 11.39
N HIS A 345 11.98 -10.76 12.24
CA HIS A 345 12.79 -10.58 13.45
C HIS A 345 14.28 -10.63 13.05
N ASN A 346 15.05 -9.65 13.51
CA ASN A 346 16.49 -9.51 13.26
C ASN A 346 17.36 -10.27 14.26
#